data_AF-A0A7D5H4Z4-F1
#
_entry.id   AF-A0A7D5H4Z4-F1
#
_cell.length_a   1.000
_cell.length_b   1.000
_cell.length_c   1.000
_cell.angle_alpha   90.00
_cell.angle_beta   90.00
_cell.angle_gamma   90.00
#
_symmetry.space_group_name_H-M   'P 1'
#
loop_
_entity.id
_entity.type
_entity.pdbx_description
1 polymer ?
#
loop_
_entity_poly.entity_id
_entity_poly.type
_entity_poly.pdbx_seq_one_letter_code
_entity_poly.pdbx_strand_id
1 'polypeptide(L)'
;MTTRDIYDKLNPVFADVFDEDDLVITPTTTAGDIDGWDSLAHIRLMMSVQKAFDIKLSANEIGTLNNVGDLVAIITRKKYPDGDAAHA
;
A
#
# COMPACT_ATOMS: atom_id res chain seq x y z
N MET A 1 -4.39 2.65 14.69
CA MET A 1 -3.17 2.29 13.92
C MET A 1 -2.58 3.59 13.45
N THR A 2 -1.28 3.75 13.63
CA THR A 2 -0.50 4.86 13.08
C THR A 2 -0.11 4.55 11.64
N THR A 3 0.35 5.56 10.89
CA THR A 3 0.95 5.38 9.56
C THR A 3 2.06 4.32 9.57
N ARG A 4 2.88 4.27 10.63
CA ARG A 4 3.94 3.27 10.79
C ARG A 4 3.39 1.84 10.80
N ASP A 5 2.32 1.58 11.56
CA ASP A 5 1.70 0.25 11.62
C ASP A 5 1.18 -0.21 10.24
N ILE A 6 0.76 0.73 9.39
CA ILE A 6 0.33 0.42 8.02
C ILE A 6 1.53 -0.02 7.17
N TYR A 7 2.67 0.68 7.25
CA TYR A 7 3.90 0.28 6.56
C TYR A 7 4.42 -1.07 7.04
N ASP A 8 4.44 -1.30 8.36
CA ASP A 8 4.88 -2.58 8.94
C ASP A 8 4.02 -3.76 8.45
N LYS A 9 2.74 -3.51 8.15
CA LYS A 9 1.82 -4.50 7.58
C LYS A 9 1.87 -4.60 6.06
N LEU A 10 2.24 -3.53 5.36
CA LEU A 10 2.39 -3.53 3.90
C LEU A 10 3.71 -4.18 3.47
N ASN A 11 4.82 -3.96 4.17
CA ASN A 11 6.12 -4.56 3.83
C ASN A 11 6.05 -6.06 3.54
N PRO A 12 5.48 -6.92 4.41
CA PRO A 12 5.38 -8.35 4.12
C PRO A 12 4.43 -8.67 2.96
N VAL A 13 3.43 -7.82 2.68
CA VAL A 13 2.55 -7.99 1.51
C VAL A 13 3.29 -7.69 0.22
N PHE A 14 4.14 -6.67 0.23
CA PHE A 14 5.01 -6.34 -0.91
C PHE A 14 6.04 -7.45 -1.12
N ALA A 15 6.73 -7.88 -0.07
CA ALA A 15 7.69 -8.98 -0.12
C ALA A 15 7.08 -10.26 -0.72
N ASP A 16 5.88 -10.66 -0.29
CA ASP A 16 5.16 -11.83 -0.82
C ASP A 16 4.78 -11.68 -2.31
N VAL A 17 4.38 -10.48 -2.74
CA VAL A 17 3.94 -10.25 -4.12
C VAL A 17 5.12 -10.18 -5.10
N PHE A 18 6.24 -9.62 -4.65
CA PHE A 18 7.44 -9.41 -5.47
C PHE A 18 8.52 -10.48 -5.28
N ASP A 19 8.32 -11.43 -4.36
CA ASP A 19 9.31 -12.47 -4.00
C ASP A 19 10.65 -11.86 -3.51
N GLU A 20 10.57 -10.73 -2.79
CA GLU A 20 11.73 -9.99 -2.27
C GLU A 20 11.64 -9.80 -0.75
N ASP A 21 12.27 -10.69 0.02
CA ASP A 21 12.21 -10.71 1.49
C ASP A 21 12.83 -9.48 2.17
N ASP A 22 13.84 -8.87 1.54
CA ASP A 22 14.56 -7.68 2.05
C ASP A 22 13.97 -6.35 1.54
N LEU A 23 12.81 -6.38 0.88
CA LEU A 23 12.16 -5.21 0.33
C LEU A 23 11.70 -4.25 1.44
N VAL A 24 12.17 -3.01 1.37
CA VAL A 24 11.78 -1.94 2.30
C VAL A 24 11.02 -0.86 1.52
N ILE A 25 9.71 -0.83 1.69
CA ILE A 25 8.88 0.20 1.05
C ILE A 25 8.92 1.50 1.86
N THR A 26 8.86 2.62 1.14
CA THR A 26 8.83 3.97 1.69
C THR A 26 7.63 4.72 1.10
N PRO A 27 7.23 5.87 1.66
CA PRO A 27 6.15 6.67 1.08
C PRO A 27 6.39 7.08 -0.36
N THR A 28 7.65 7.20 -0.78
CA THR A 28 8.04 7.60 -2.13
C THR A 28 8.24 6.44 -3.08
N THR A 29 8.21 5.18 -2.61
CA THR A 29 8.40 4.00 -3.45
C THR A 29 7.32 3.94 -4.54
N THR A 30 7.76 3.75 -5.78
CA THR A 30 6.93 3.67 -6.99
C THR A 30 7.13 2.32 -7.70
N ALA A 31 6.32 2.04 -8.72
CA ALA A 31 6.52 0.89 -9.60
C ALA A 31 7.86 0.91 -10.35
N GLY A 32 8.50 2.07 -10.50
CA GLY A 32 9.83 2.16 -11.11
C GLY A 32 10.97 1.76 -10.17
N ASP A 33 10.72 1.68 -8.87
CA ASP A 33 11.74 1.40 -7.85
C ASP A 33 11.84 -0.09 -7.49
N ILE A 34 10.86 -0.91 -7.89
CA ILE A 34 10.80 -2.34 -7.59
C ILE A 34 10.88 -3.12 -8.90
N ASP A 35 11.84 -4.04 -9.00
CA ASP A 35 11.96 -4.89 -10.18
C ASP A 35 10.77 -5.84 -10.28
N GLY A 36 10.29 -6.09 -11.49
CA GLY A 36 9.10 -6.93 -11.71
C GLY A 36 7.76 -6.29 -11.31
N TRP A 37 7.72 -5.01 -10.91
CA TRP A 37 6.46 -4.31 -10.69
C TRP A 37 5.79 -3.87 -12.00
N ASP A 38 5.14 -4.82 -12.65
CA ASP A 38 4.34 -4.63 -13.86
C ASP A 38 2.82 -4.51 -13.56
N SER A 39 2.01 -4.48 -14.61
CA SER A 39 0.54 -4.42 -14.50
C SER A 39 -0.08 -5.62 -13.76
N LEU A 40 0.48 -6.82 -13.93
CA LEU A 40 -0.05 -8.03 -13.30
C LEU A 40 0.34 -8.07 -11.82
N ALA A 41 1.58 -7.73 -11.50
CA ALA A 41 2.06 -7.58 -10.13
C ALA A 41 1.27 -6.48 -9.40
N HIS A 42 0.99 -5.35 -10.06
CA HIS A 42 0.14 -4.30 -9.51
C HIS A 42 -1.27 -4.80 -9.17
N ILE A 43 -1.91 -5.57 -10.06
CA ILE A 43 -3.23 -6.16 -9.80
C ILE A 43 -3.20 -7.13 -8.60
N ARG A 44 -2.17 -7.99 -8.52
CA ARG A 44 -1.97 -8.93 -7.39
C ARG A 44 -1.76 -8.17 -6.08
N LEU A 45 -0.92 -7.14 -6.10
CA LEU A 45 -0.66 -6.27 -4.95
C LEU A 45 -1.96 -5.65 -4.44
N MET A 46 -2.77 -5.06 -5.33
CA MET A 46 -4.04 -4.45 -4.92
C MET A 46 -5.01 -5.47 -4.31
N MET A 47 -5.01 -6.72 -4.78
CA MET A 47 -5.81 -7.78 -4.16
C MET A 47 -5.28 -8.19 -2.77
N SER A 48 -3.96 -8.37 -2.63
CA SER A 48 -3.34 -8.74 -1.36
C SER A 48 -3.51 -7.64 -0.31
N VAL A 49 -3.39 -6.37 -0.69
CA VAL A 49 -3.62 -5.22 0.20
C VAL A 49 -5.07 -5.17 0.66
N GLN A 50 -6.04 -5.32 -0.26
CA GLN A 50 -7.46 -5.36 0.09
C GLN A 50 -7.75 -6.47 1.11
N LYS A 51 -7.18 -7.66 0.93
CA LYS A 51 -7.31 -8.78 1.86
C LYS A 51 -6.64 -8.48 3.20
N ALA A 52 -5.41 -7.95 3.19
CA ALA A 52 -4.64 -7.70 4.40
C ALA A 52 -5.33 -6.66 5.31
N PHE A 53 -5.89 -5.60 4.72
CA PHE A 53 -6.54 -4.53 5.47
C PHE A 53 -8.05 -4.72 5.59
N ASP A 54 -8.63 -5.72 4.92
CA ASP A 54 -10.07 -5.94 4.85
C ASP A 54 -10.81 -4.68 4.34
N ILE A 55 -10.33 -4.16 3.21
CA ILE A 55 -10.88 -2.98 2.52
C ILE A 55 -11.22 -3.31 1.07
N LYS A 56 -12.05 -2.45 0.45
CA LYS A 56 -12.29 -2.47 -1.00
C LYS A 56 -11.73 -1.21 -1.65
N LEU A 57 -10.90 -1.38 -2.67
CA LEU A 57 -10.36 -0.33 -3.50
C LEU A 57 -11.13 -0.29 -4.82
N SER A 58 -11.63 0.89 -5.19
CA SER A 58 -12.26 1.10 -6.50
C SER A 58 -11.19 1.27 -7.60
N ALA A 59 -11.58 1.02 -8.85
CA ALA A 59 -10.68 1.24 -10.00
C ALA A 59 -10.18 2.68 -10.10
N ASN A 60 -11.02 3.65 -9.71
CA ASN A 60 -10.62 5.06 -9.66
C ASN A 60 -9.56 5.32 -8.60
N GLU A 61 -9.73 4.77 -7.39
CA GLU A 61 -8.73 4.87 -6.31
C GLU A 61 -7.39 4.25 -6.73
N ILE A 62 -7.43 3.07 -7.35
CA ILE A 62 -6.23 2.39 -7.87
C ILE A 62 -5.57 3.22 -8.97
N GLY A 63 -6.34 3.78 -9.90
CA GLY A 63 -5.83 4.61 -10.99
C GLY A 63 -5.20 5.94 -10.55
N THR A 64 -5.43 6.37 -9.30
CA THR A 64 -4.82 7.57 -8.72
C THR A 64 -3.52 7.31 -7.95
N LEU A 65 -3.12 6.04 -7.79
CA LEU A 65 -1.90 5.67 -7.06
C LEU A 65 -0.65 5.97 -7.88
N ASN A 66 0.22 6.84 -7.38
CA ASN A 66 1.53 7.12 -7.99
C ASN A 66 2.67 6.46 -7.20
N ASN A 67 2.49 6.32 -5.88
CA ASN A 67 3.47 5.77 -4.96
C ASN A 67 2.78 5.03 -3.81
N VAL A 68 3.57 4.37 -2.96
CA VAL A 68 3.07 3.67 -1.77
C VAL A 68 2.43 4.64 -0.76
N GLY A 69 2.88 5.89 -0.68
CA GLY A 69 2.27 6.92 0.17
C GLY A 69 0.79 7.18 -0.16
N ASP A 70 0.45 7.26 -1.46
CA ASP A 70 -0.93 7.40 -1.92
C ASP A 70 -1.79 6.20 -1.47
N LEU A 71 -1.22 4.99 -1.54
CA LEU A 71 -1.89 3.77 -1.09
C LEU A 71 -2.17 3.80 0.42
N VAL A 72 -1.17 4.18 1.22
CA VAL A 72 -1.31 4.32 2.68
C VAL A 72 -2.38 5.36 3.02
N ALA A 73 -2.42 6.49 2.32
CA ALA A 73 -3.44 7.51 2.53
C ALA A 73 -4.87 6.98 2.27
N ILE A 74 -5.07 6.16 1.23
CA ILE A 74 -6.37 5.53 0.96
C ILE A 74 -6.73 4.51 2.05
N ILE A 75 -5.78 3.69 2.48
CA ILE A 75 -5.98 2.73 3.58
C ILE A 75 -6.39 3.44 4.86
N THR A 76 -5.66 4.51 5.24
CA THR A 76 -5.95 5.33 6.42
C THR A 76 -7.37 5.88 6.35
N ARG A 77 -7.76 6.51 5.24
CA ARG A 77 -9.10 7.07 5.06
C ARG A 77 -10.21 6.02 5.17
N LYS A 78 -9.99 4.80 4.67
CA LYS A 78 -11.03 3.74 4.68
C LYS A 78 -11.15 3.02 6.02
N LYS A 79 -10.03 2.72 6.69
CA LYS A 79 -10.04 1.93 7.93
C LYS A 79 -10.04 2.78 9.19
N TYR A 80 -9.52 3.99 9.09
CA TYR A 80 -9.28 4.87 10.24
C TYR A 80 -9.67 6.33 9.91
N PRO A 81 -10.94 6.61 9.54
CA PRO A 81 -11.38 7.96 9.18
C PRO A 81 -11.20 8.98 10.32
N ASP A 82 -11.19 8.52 11.57
CA ASP A 82 -10.96 9.33 12.78
C ASP A 82 -9.49 9.29 13.27
N GLY A 83 -8.60 8.63 12.53
CA GLY A 83 -7.25 8.27 12.95
C GLY A 83 -6.14 9.02 12.23
N ASP A 84 -6.23 10.35 12.13
CA ASP A 84 -5.09 11.28 12.23
C ASP A 84 -5.62 12.73 12.36
N ALA A 85 -6.06 13.08 13.56
CA ALA A 85 -6.18 14.48 13.99
C ALA A 85 -4.95 14.89 14.82
N ALA A 86 -3.78 14.35 14.49
CA ALA A 86 -2.59 14.47 15.33
C ALA A 86 -1.30 14.63 14.53
N HIS A 87 -1.27 15.60 13.61
CA HIS A 87 -0.07 16.42 13.38
C HIS A 87 -0.44 17.89 13.59
N ALA A 88 -0.42 18.28 14.87
CA ALA A 88 -0.16 19.65 15.32
C ALA A 88 1.32 19.73 15.74
#